data_AF-A0A8B6CQ20-F1
#
_entry.id   AF-A0A8B6CQ20-F1
#
_cell.length_a   1.000
_cell.length_b   1.000
_cell.length_c   1.000
_cell.angle_alpha   90.00
_cell.angle_beta   90.00
_cell.angle_gamma   90.00
#
_symmetry.space_group_name_H-M   'P 1'
#
loop_
_entity.id
_entity.type
_entity.pdbx_description
1 polymer ?
#
loop_
_entity_poly.entity_id
_entity_poly.type
_entity_poly.pdbx_seq_one_letter_code
_entity_poly.pdbx_strand_id
1 'polypeptide(L)'
;MWSENSLKSFQLTPLQQLGIKIAIRYGIHLKVIHTSSDVTEKLTLLLKQCAFYLQQQQRPEQRGGHAKIKFISNRYPGFDWFAATVFLIFNGNVEKSWHFLHKFSCLGSSGYLWPHRLHCSVHLPSAVMISGISPMFSSTGHNIELLLQIELPLVASAFKMSGYTAAQICMHWLKQCFWNYLDWLDICHYICISIVMGVDYQVYLCIAILRHLQKEIMEHMQTQDLIIFLKETAIHGFHVADNIKYMQSLEKRYRKIVLPDMMHVSTP
;
A
#
# COMPACT_ATOMS: atom_id res chain seq x y z
N MET A 1 -18.28 4.76 21.69
CA MET A 1 -18.23 3.32 22.05
C MET A 1 -19.25 2.61 21.18
N TRP A 2 -18.88 1.47 20.63
CA TRP A 2 -19.58 0.72 19.58
C TRP A 2 -20.41 -0.35 20.30
N SER A 3 -21.58 -0.73 19.80
CA SER A 3 -22.25 -1.92 20.34
C SER A 3 -21.55 -3.16 19.77
N GLU A 4 -21.12 -4.09 20.64
CA GLU A 4 -20.50 -5.35 20.21
C GLU A 4 -21.34 -6.12 19.18
N ASN A 5 -22.66 -5.93 19.21
CA ASN A 5 -23.62 -6.57 18.32
C ASN A 5 -23.44 -6.18 16.85
N SER A 6 -23.05 -4.94 16.55
CA SER A 6 -22.82 -4.48 15.16
C SER A 6 -21.51 -5.00 14.57
N LEU A 7 -20.50 -5.26 15.41
CA LEU A 7 -19.24 -5.90 14.99
C LEU A 7 -19.39 -7.41 14.80
N LYS A 8 -20.19 -8.06 15.66
CA LYS A 8 -20.49 -9.50 15.56
C LYS A 8 -21.26 -9.83 14.28
N SER A 9 -22.17 -8.98 13.81
CA SER A 9 -22.94 -9.17 12.57
C SER A 9 -22.15 -8.90 11.28
N PHE A 10 -20.98 -8.26 11.37
CA PHE A 10 -20.16 -7.98 10.19
C PHE A 10 -19.46 -9.25 9.69
N GLN A 11 -19.84 -9.72 8.50
CA GLN A 11 -19.19 -10.86 7.85
C GLN A 11 -18.05 -10.41 6.94
N LEU A 12 -16.90 -11.08 7.07
CA LEU A 12 -15.74 -10.94 6.20
C LEU A 12 -15.90 -11.80 4.95
N THR A 13 -15.36 -11.34 3.83
CA THR A 13 -15.37 -12.12 2.58
C THR A 13 -14.41 -13.32 2.68
N PRO A 14 -14.59 -14.37 1.84
CA PRO A 14 -13.65 -15.50 1.79
C PRO A 14 -12.21 -15.06 1.52
N LEU A 15 -12.02 -14.04 0.67
CA LEU A 15 -10.70 -13.47 0.39
C LEU A 15 -10.08 -12.85 1.64
N GLN A 16 -10.86 -12.13 2.44
CA GLN A 16 -10.37 -11.54 3.69
C GLN A 16 -10.00 -12.62 4.72
N GLN A 17 -10.79 -13.68 4.82
CA GLN A 17 -10.47 -14.82 5.69
C GLN A 17 -9.19 -15.54 5.26
N LEU A 18 -8.96 -15.68 3.95
CA LEU A 18 -7.70 -16.21 3.42
C LEU A 18 -6.53 -15.29 3.76
N GLY A 19 -6.69 -13.98 3.56
CA GLY A 19 -5.68 -12.97 3.91
C GLY A 19 -5.29 -13.01 5.39
N ILE A 20 -6.26 -13.18 6.30
CA ILE A 20 -6.00 -13.37 7.74
C ILE A 20 -5.10 -14.59 7.98
N LYS A 21 -5.43 -15.73 7.36
CA LYS A 21 -4.63 -16.96 7.51
C LYS A 21 -3.21 -16.77 6.99
N ILE A 22 -3.04 -16.11 5.86
CA ILE A 22 -1.72 -15.78 5.29
C ILE A 22 -0.95 -14.86 6.22
N ALA A 23 -1.58 -13.80 6.71
CA ALA A 23 -0.94 -12.83 7.60
C ALA A 23 -0.44 -13.44 8.91
N ILE A 24 -1.24 -14.34 9.49
CA ILE A 24 -0.88 -15.02 10.73
C ILE A 24 0.25 -16.02 10.50
N ARG A 25 0.19 -16.80 9.43
CA ARG A 25 1.29 -17.72 9.07
C ARG A 25 2.60 -16.96 8.88
N TYR A 26 2.54 -15.83 8.19
CA TYR A 26 3.69 -14.96 7.98
C TYR A 26 4.24 -14.41 9.30
N GLY A 27 3.38 -13.84 10.16
CA GLY A 27 3.80 -13.34 11.46
C GLY A 27 4.38 -14.40 12.40
N ILE A 28 3.85 -15.63 12.37
CA ILE A 28 4.40 -16.77 13.12
C ILE A 28 5.78 -17.14 12.58
N HIS A 29 5.93 -17.20 11.24
CA HIS A 29 7.22 -17.48 10.60
C HIS A 29 8.29 -16.45 10.99
N LEU A 30 7.91 -15.16 11.02
CA LEU A 30 8.77 -14.06 11.48
C LEU A 30 9.00 -14.03 13.00
N LYS A 31 8.31 -14.88 13.78
CA LYS A 31 8.34 -14.91 15.25
C LYS A 31 7.92 -13.59 15.92
N VAL A 32 7.13 -12.76 15.24
CA VAL A 32 6.57 -11.51 15.79
C VAL A 32 5.24 -11.74 16.52
N ILE A 33 4.58 -12.86 16.23
CA ILE A 33 3.39 -13.32 16.95
C ILE A 33 3.55 -14.80 17.34
N HIS A 34 3.01 -15.16 18.49
CA HIS A 34 3.04 -16.54 18.98
C HIS A 34 1.84 -17.34 18.48
N THR A 35 2.05 -18.64 18.22
CA THR A 35 0.99 -19.58 17.85
C THR A 35 0.00 -19.72 19.00
N SER A 36 -1.13 -19.04 18.90
CA SER A 36 -2.29 -19.22 19.79
C SER A 36 -3.57 -19.12 18.98
N SER A 37 -4.61 -19.84 19.39
CA SER A 37 -5.91 -19.85 18.73
C SER A 37 -6.53 -18.44 18.63
N ASP A 38 -6.26 -17.59 19.62
CA ASP A 38 -6.83 -16.26 19.78
C ASP A 38 -6.28 -15.22 18.79
N VAL A 39 -5.05 -15.38 18.25
CA VAL A 39 -4.47 -14.39 17.32
C VAL A 39 -5.29 -14.23 16.04
N THR A 40 -5.96 -15.30 15.60
CA THR A 40 -6.87 -15.27 14.44
C THR A 40 -8.11 -14.43 14.72
N GLU A 41 -8.69 -14.60 15.90
CA GLU A 41 -9.86 -13.85 16.33
C GLU A 41 -9.52 -12.37 16.54
N LYS A 42 -8.34 -12.09 17.09
CA LYS A 42 -7.78 -10.75 17.26
C LYS A 42 -7.60 -10.00 15.95
N LEU A 43 -6.94 -10.59 14.94
CA LEU A 43 -6.80 -9.95 13.62
C LEU A 43 -8.16 -9.80 12.93
N THR A 44 -9.04 -10.81 13.06
CA THR A 44 -10.42 -10.74 12.55
C THR A 44 -11.17 -9.54 13.16
N LEU A 45 -11.09 -9.36 14.48
CA LEU A 45 -11.72 -8.25 15.19
C LEU A 45 -11.18 -6.90 14.70
N LEU A 46 -9.85 -6.76 14.60
CA LEU A 46 -9.22 -5.53 14.12
C LEU A 46 -9.69 -5.17 12.71
N LEU A 47 -9.73 -6.13 11.80
CA LEU A 47 -10.16 -5.90 10.41
C LEU A 47 -11.64 -5.53 10.33
N LYS A 48 -12.50 -6.12 11.16
CA LYS A 48 -13.91 -5.72 11.25
C LYS A 48 -14.06 -4.30 11.79
N GLN A 49 -13.26 -3.92 12.81
CA GLN A 49 -13.24 -2.55 13.34
C GLN A 49 -12.82 -1.55 12.27
N CYS A 50 -11.75 -1.84 11.53
CA CYS A 50 -11.27 -1.01 10.43
C CYS A 50 -12.33 -0.86 9.34
N ALA A 51 -12.90 -1.97 8.86
CA ALA A 51 -13.90 -1.94 7.80
C ALA A 51 -15.14 -1.13 8.20
N PHE A 52 -15.63 -1.29 9.44
CA PHE A 52 -16.78 -0.54 9.94
C PHE A 52 -16.48 0.95 10.10
N TYR A 53 -15.31 1.31 10.64
CA TYR A 53 -14.89 2.70 10.78
C TYR A 53 -14.73 3.39 9.42
N LEU A 54 -14.05 2.74 8.47
CA LEU A 54 -13.83 3.29 7.14
C LEU A 54 -15.11 3.39 6.32
N GLN A 55 -16.06 2.47 6.50
CA GLN A 55 -17.39 2.59 5.90
C GLN A 55 -18.09 3.89 6.28
N GLN A 56 -17.93 4.38 7.53
CA GLN A 56 -18.50 5.65 7.95
C GLN A 56 -17.92 6.84 7.18
N GLN A 57 -16.68 6.72 6.70
CA GLN A 57 -15.98 7.71 5.89
C GLN A 57 -16.25 7.57 4.37
N GLN A 58 -17.17 6.69 3.96
CA GLN A 58 -17.58 6.53 2.56
C GLN A 58 -18.83 7.34 2.22
N ARG A 59 -18.92 7.85 0.98
CA ARG A 59 -20.08 8.63 0.52
C ARG A 59 -21.37 7.79 0.52
N PRO A 60 -22.48 8.31 1.06
CA PRO A 60 -23.74 7.57 1.16
C PRO A 60 -24.37 7.22 -0.19
N GLU A 61 -24.16 8.04 -1.23
CA GLU A 61 -24.67 7.83 -2.60
C GLU A 61 -24.16 6.52 -3.23
N GLN A 62 -23.02 6.00 -2.77
CA GLN A 62 -22.44 4.74 -3.26
C GLN A 62 -22.80 3.53 -2.38
N ARG A 63 -23.38 3.75 -1.19
CA ARG A 63 -23.88 2.67 -0.32
C ARG A 63 -25.16 2.02 -0.86
N GLY A 64 -25.88 2.70 -1.76
CA GLY A 64 -27.16 2.25 -2.33
C GLY A 64 -27.07 1.52 -3.67
N GLY A 65 -25.88 1.15 -4.16
CA GLY A 65 -25.73 0.37 -5.40
C GLY A 65 -25.96 1.12 -6.72
N HIS A 66 -26.17 2.44 -6.68
CA HIS A 66 -26.41 3.28 -7.88
C HIS A 66 -25.13 3.78 -8.59
N ALA A 67 -23.95 3.26 -8.25
CA ALA A 67 -22.72 3.61 -8.96
C ALA A 67 -22.66 2.90 -10.31
N LYS A 68 -22.56 3.66 -11.42
CA LYS A 68 -22.45 3.12 -12.79
C LYS A 68 -21.20 2.24 -13.01
N ILE A 69 -20.18 2.37 -12.15
CA ILE A 69 -18.93 1.59 -12.20
C ILE A 69 -18.91 0.61 -11.03
N LYS A 70 -18.94 -0.71 -11.32
CA LYS A 70 -18.96 -1.78 -10.30
C LYS A 70 -17.82 -1.68 -9.27
N PHE A 71 -16.65 -1.18 -9.68
CA PHE A 71 -15.48 -1.02 -8.81
C PHE A 71 -15.72 -0.06 -7.62
N ILE A 72 -16.72 0.82 -7.75
CA ILE A 72 -17.07 1.88 -6.81
C ILE A 72 -18.33 1.51 -6.00
N SER A 73 -19.09 0.51 -6.46
CA SER A 73 -20.43 0.20 -5.95
C SER A 73 -20.46 -0.57 -4.62
N ASN A 74 -19.33 -1.08 -4.14
CA ASN A 74 -19.29 -2.08 -3.06
C ASN A 74 -18.16 -1.84 -2.06
N ARG A 75 -18.16 -2.63 -0.97
CA ARG A 75 -17.04 -2.75 -0.02
C ARG A 75 -15.72 -2.96 -0.77
N TYR A 76 -14.62 -2.51 -0.18
CA TYR A 76 -13.30 -2.70 -0.77
C TYR A 76 -13.08 -4.17 -1.15
N PRO A 77 -12.68 -4.45 -2.41
CA PRO A 77 -12.63 -5.81 -2.92
C PRO A 77 -11.42 -6.61 -2.44
N GLY A 78 -10.43 -5.98 -1.82
CA GLY A 78 -9.17 -6.61 -1.43
C GLY A 78 -9.05 -6.96 0.05
N PHE A 79 -7.91 -7.53 0.42
CA PHE A 79 -7.48 -7.70 1.80
C PHE A 79 -6.74 -6.43 2.29
N ASP A 80 -6.94 -6.07 3.56
CA ASP A 80 -6.31 -4.89 4.16
C ASP A 80 -4.90 -5.24 4.66
N TRP A 81 -3.95 -5.28 3.72
CA TRP A 81 -2.55 -5.58 3.99
C TRP A 81 -1.91 -4.59 4.96
N PHE A 82 -2.30 -3.31 4.92
CA PHE A 82 -1.74 -2.31 5.82
C PHE A 82 -2.16 -2.55 7.27
N ALA A 83 -3.46 -2.77 7.53
CA ALA A 83 -3.94 -3.08 8.87
C ALA A 83 -3.32 -4.38 9.42
N ALA A 84 -3.17 -5.40 8.57
CA ALA A 84 -2.49 -6.64 8.95
C ALA A 84 -1.00 -6.42 9.26
N THR A 85 -0.30 -5.58 8.48
CA THR A 85 1.11 -5.24 8.73
C THR A 85 1.26 -4.50 10.05
N VAL A 86 0.41 -3.51 10.32
CA VAL A 86 0.39 -2.80 11.61
C VAL A 86 0.15 -3.76 12.77
N PHE A 87 -0.78 -4.69 12.62
CA PHE A 87 -1.04 -5.72 13.63
C PHE A 87 0.21 -6.54 13.96
N LEU A 88 0.98 -6.93 12.95
CA LEU A 88 2.24 -7.64 13.13
C LEU A 88 3.34 -6.76 13.75
N ILE A 89 3.44 -5.48 13.38
CA ILE A 89 4.37 -4.52 14.00
C ILE A 89 4.11 -4.38 15.51
N PHE A 90 2.84 -4.43 15.92
CA PHE A 90 2.47 -4.39 17.34
C PHE A 90 2.36 -5.79 17.97
N ASN A 91 3.04 -6.79 17.41
CA ASN A 91 3.12 -8.16 17.94
C ASN A 91 1.75 -8.78 18.24
N GLY A 92 0.76 -8.50 17.38
CA GLY A 92 -0.60 -9.03 17.51
C GLY A 92 -1.46 -8.36 18.58
N ASN A 93 -1.05 -7.20 19.10
CA ASN A 93 -1.84 -6.45 20.07
C ASN A 93 -2.93 -5.61 19.36
N VAL A 94 -4.19 -5.96 19.55
CA VAL A 94 -5.33 -5.33 18.86
C VAL A 94 -5.49 -3.87 19.28
N GLU A 95 -5.36 -3.57 20.56
CA GLU A 95 -5.62 -2.23 21.11
C GLU A 95 -4.60 -1.21 20.60
N LYS A 96 -3.32 -1.55 20.62
CA LYS A 96 -2.23 -0.72 20.07
C LYS A 96 -2.37 -0.54 18.56
N SER A 97 -2.69 -1.63 17.85
CA SER A 97 -2.90 -1.59 16.40
C SER A 97 -4.07 -0.68 16.03
N TRP A 98 -5.20 -0.84 16.70
CA TRP A 98 -6.38 0.00 16.49
C TRP A 98 -6.10 1.45 16.85
N HIS A 99 -5.45 1.71 18.00
CA HIS A 99 -5.10 3.06 18.42
C HIS A 99 -4.22 3.76 17.37
N PHE A 100 -3.20 3.06 16.87
CA PHE A 100 -2.36 3.55 15.79
C PHE A 100 -3.17 3.81 14.53
N LEU A 101 -3.92 2.84 14.00
CA LEU A 101 -4.69 2.98 12.76
C LEU A 101 -5.71 4.11 12.85
N HIS A 102 -6.39 4.25 13.99
CA HIS A 102 -7.34 5.31 14.24
C HIS A 102 -6.66 6.69 14.22
N LYS A 103 -5.55 6.87 14.94
CA LYS A 103 -4.80 8.13 14.94
C LYS A 103 -4.15 8.43 13.60
N PHE A 104 -3.56 7.41 12.98
CA PHE A 104 -3.00 7.48 11.64
C PHE A 104 -4.06 7.93 10.64
N SER A 105 -5.33 7.56 10.85
CA SER A 105 -6.42 8.00 10.00
C SER A 105 -6.70 9.49 9.96
N CYS A 106 -6.17 10.26 10.89
CA CYS A 106 -6.27 11.72 10.85
C CYS A 106 -5.20 12.38 9.96
N LEU A 107 -4.20 11.64 9.46
CA LEU A 107 -3.11 12.19 8.64
C LEU A 107 -3.44 12.10 7.14
N GLY A 108 -3.11 13.11 6.33
CA GLY A 108 -3.31 13.01 4.86
C GLY A 108 -2.52 11.87 4.21
N SER A 109 -1.28 11.63 4.68
CA SER A 109 -0.39 10.56 4.21
C SER A 109 -0.99 9.15 4.31
N SER A 110 -1.93 8.98 5.23
CA SER A 110 -2.56 7.69 5.46
C SER A 110 -3.59 7.30 4.39
N GLY A 111 -3.95 8.19 3.46
CA GLY A 111 -4.59 7.78 2.21
C GLY A 111 -3.66 6.90 1.36
N TYR A 112 -2.37 7.22 1.35
CA TYR A 112 -1.41 6.59 0.44
C TYR A 112 -0.86 5.25 0.94
N LEU A 113 -0.55 5.20 2.24
CA LEU A 113 -0.08 3.96 2.89
C LEU A 113 -1.21 2.95 3.09
N TRP A 114 -2.46 3.41 3.19
CA TRP A 114 -3.61 2.57 3.51
C TRP A 114 -4.68 2.64 2.41
N PRO A 115 -4.50 1.92 1.29
CA PRO A 115 -5.38 1.99 0.12
C PRO A 115 -6.86 1.74 0.43
N HIS A 116 -7.16 0.93 1.45
CA HIS A 116 -8.52 0.63 1.89
C HIS A 116 -9.29 1.91 2.28
N ARG A 117 -8.60 2.93 2.82
CA ARG A 117 -9.22 4.19 3.25
C ARG A 117 -9.52 5.16 2.10
N LEU A 118 -8.81 5.05 0.98
CA LEU A 118 -9.16 5.81 -0.24
C LEU A 118 -10.35 5.19 -0.97
N HIS A 119 -10.75 3.96 -0.65
CA HIS A 119 -11.86 3.30 -1.32
C HIS A 119 -13.20 4.00 -1.04
N CYS A 120 -13.72 4.70 -2.05
CA CYS A 120 -15.00 5.43 -1.99
C CYS A 120 -15.06 6.50 -0.89
N SER A 121 -13.90 7.05 -0.53
CA SER A 121 -13.76 8.01 0.56
C SER A 121 -14.48 9.33 0.25
N VAL A 122 -15.14 9.91 1.26
CA VAL A 122 -15.70 11.28 1.16
C VAL A 122 -14.63 12.31 0.83
N HIS A 123 -13.38 12.04 1.22
CA HIS A 123 -12.23 12.92 1.09
C HIS A 123 -11.66 12.97 -0.34
N LEU A 124 -12.16 12.16 -1.28
CA LEU A 124 -11.69 12.19 -2.67
C LEU A 124 -12.51 13.15 -3.53
N PRO A 125 -11.88 13.94 -4.42
CA PRO A 125 -12.59 14.77 -5.39
C PRO A 125 -13.52 13.93 -6.26
N SER A 126 -14.71 14.46 -6.58
CA SER A 126 -15.73 13.75 -7.38
C SER A 126 -15.20 13.34 -8.77
N ALA A 127 -14.31 14.15 -9.37
CA ALA A 127 -13.70 13.85 -10.66
C ALA A 127 -12.82 12.59 -10.63
N VAL A 128 -12.02 12.40 -9.57
CA VAL A 128 -11.17 11.21 -9.38
C VAL A 128 -12.03 9.96 -9.16
N MET A 129 -13.14 10.11 -8.44
CA MET A 129 -14.09 9.01 -8.25
C MET A 129 -14.75 8.60 -9.57
N ILE A 130 -15.22 9.56 -10.38
CA ILE A 130 -15.89 9.26 -11.66
C ILE A 130 -14.95 8.58 -12.66
N SER A 131 -13.66 8.94 -12.66
CA SER A 131 -12.68 8.32 -13.56
C SER A 131 -12.41 6.84 -13.23
N GLY A 132 -12.70 6.40 -12.00
CA GLY A 132 -12.39 5.05 -11.51
C GLY A 132 -10.89 4.77 -11.35
N ILE A 133 -10.03 5.77 -11.56
CA ILE A 133 -8.58 5.64 -11.40
C ILE A 133 -8.26 5.80 -9.92
N SER A 134 -7.49 4.86 -9.37
CA SER A 134 -7.05 4.96 -7.98
C SER A 134 -6.19 6.22 -7.80
N PRO A 135 -6.44 7.05 -6.76
CA PRO A 135 -5.63 8.24 -6.46
C PRO A 135 -4.14 7.93 -6.33
N MET A 136 -3.81 6.74 -5.83
CA MET A 136 -2.46 6.20 -5.79
C MET A 136 -1.82 6.09 -7.17
N PHE A 137 -2.58 5.67 -8.17
CA PHE A 137 -2.07 5.52 -9.53
C PHE A 137 -1.86 6.90 -10.19
N SER A 138 -2.82 7.82 -10.03
CA SER A 138 -2.75 9.14 -10.66
C SER A 138 -1.69 10.06 -10.06
N SER A 139 -1.31 9.86 -8.79
CA SER A 139 -0.24 10.66 -8.13
C SER A 139 1.04 9.86 -7.95
N THR A 140 1.06 8.85 -7.06
CA THR A 140 2.26 8.03 -6.80
C THR A 140 2.79 7.37 -8.07
N GLY A 141 1.91 6.75 -8.85
CA GLY A 141 2.29 6.14 -10.14
C GLY A 141 2.87 7.16 -11.12
N HIS A 142 2.22 8.32 -11.26
CA HIS A 142 2.72 9.40 -12.12
C HIS A 142 4.13 9.87 -11.72
N ASN A 143 4.35 10.15 -10.43
CA ASN A 143 5.64 10.61 -9.92
C ASN A 143 6.73 9.55 -10.06
N ILE A 144 6.39 8.25 -9.94
CA ILE A 144 7.32 7.15 -10.20
C ILE A 144 7.77 7.18 -11.66
N GLU A 145 6.85 7.28 -12.63
CA GLU A 145 7.21 7.34 -14.05
C GLU A 145 8.07 8.58 -14.36
N LEU A 146 7.70 9.73 -13.82
CA LEU A 146 8.45 10.97 -14.00
C LEU A 146 9.89 10.84 -13.50
N LEU A 147 10.09 10.37 -12.27
CA LEU A 147 11.42 10.23 -11.69
C LEU A 147 12.22 9.11 -12.36
N LEU A 148 11.57 8.02 -12.77
CA LEU A 148 12.22 6.91 -13.47
C LEU A 148 12.84 7.35 -14.79
N GLN A 149 12.11 8.16 -15.56
CA GLN A 149 12.60 8.70 -16.84
C GLN A 149 13.82 9.59 -16.67
N ILE A 150 13.91 10.33 -15.56
CA ILE A 150 15.00 11.26 -15.28
C ILE A 150 16.21 10.52 -14.68
N GLU A 151 15.98 9.70 -13.64
CA GLU A 151 17.06 9.09 -12.84
C GLU A 151 17.58 7.79 -13.44
N LEU A 152 16.73 7.03 -14.11
CA LEU A 152 17.01 5.66 -14.56
C LEU A 152 16.49 5.43 -15.99
N PRO A 153 16.96 6.21 -16.99
CA PRO A 153 16.42 6.16 -18.35
C PRO A 153 16.56 4.80 -19.04
N LEU A 154 17.56 4.00 -18.64
CA LEU A 154 17.72 2.63 -19.13
C LEU A 154 16.62 1.70 -18.62
N VAL A 155 16.28 1.81 -17.33
CA VAL A 155 15.18 1.06 -16.73
C VAL A 155 13.84 1.49 -17.34
N ALA A 156 13.63 2.81 -17.51
CA ALA A 156 12.44 3.33 -18.18
C ALA A 156 12.28 2.76 -19.61
N SER A 157 13.38 2.73 -20.36
CA SER A 157 13.43 2.13 -21.70
C SER A 157 13.11 0.63 -21.69
N ALA A 158 13.63 -0.11 -20.70
CA ALA A 158 13.35 -1.53 -20.55
C ALA A 158 11.86 -1.83 -20.35
N PHE A 159 11.21 -1.11 -19.43
CA PHE A 159 9.76 -1.22 -19.23
C PHE A 159 8.97 -0.89 -20.51
N LYS A 160 9.36 0.17 -21.21
CA LYS A 160 8.73 0.56 -22.47
C LYS A 160 8.84 -0.52 -23.54
N MET A 161 10.02 -1.14 -23.69
CA MET A 161 10.23 -2.25 -24.63
C MET A 161 9.45 -3.51 -24.25
N SER A 162 9.29 -3.78 -22.95
CA SER A 162 8.47 -4.88 -22.44
C SER A 162 6.95 -4.60 -22.46
N GLY A 163 6.51 -3.43 -22.94
CA GLY A 163 5.10 -3.09 -23.08
C GLY A 163 4.36 -2.89 -21.75
N TYR A 164 5.07 -2.52 -20.69
CA TYR A 164 4.51 -2.34 -19.35
C TYR A 164 4.98 -1.04 -18.71
N THR A 165 4.22 -0.53 -17.74
CA THR A 165 4.63 0.66 -16.98
C THR A 165 5.24 0.24 -15.65
N ALA A 166 6.33 0.90 -15.24
CA ALA A 166 6.95 0.64 -13.95
C ALA A 166 6.02 0.99 -12.78
N ALA A 167 5.17 2.01 -12.97
CA ALA A 167 4.13 2.38 -12.03
C ALA A 167 3.19 1.21 -11.71
N GLN A 168 2.80 0.37 -12.68
CA GLN A 168 1.95 -0.79 -12.41
C GLN A 168 2.61 -1.80 -11.46
N ILE A 169 3.92 -2.04 -11.64
CA ILE A 169 4.69 -2.93 -10.77
C ILE A 169 4.85 -2.32 -9.38
N CYS A 170 5.26 -1.06 -9.29
CA CYS A 170 5.42 -0.38 -8.01
C CYS A 170 4.09 -0.31 -7.24
N MET A 171 2.99 -0.05 -7.94
CA MET A 171 1.66 -0.06 -7.34
C MET A 171 1.24 -1.45 -6.85
N HIS A 172 1.68 -2.52 -7.52
CA HIS A 172 1.46 -3.88 -7.05
C HIS A 172 2.17 -4.12 -5.71
N TRP A 173 3.43 -3.71 -5.60
CA TRP A 173 4.21 -3.81 -4.36
C TRP A 173 3.61 -2.96 -3.23
N LEU A 174 3.31 -1.69 -3.50
CA LEU A 174 2.78 -0.74 -2.50
C LEU A 174 1.43 -1.19 -1.93
N LYS A 175 0.51 -1.70 -2.77
CA LYS A 175 -0.81 -2.18 -2.33
C LYS A 175 -0.74 -3.33 -1.32
N GLN A 176 0.36 -4.09 -1.34
CA GLN A 176 0.60 -5.22 -0.45
C GLN A 176 1.63 -4.90 0.62
N CYS A 177 1.99 -3.62 0.83
CA CYS A 177 3.06 -3.22 1.77
C CYS A 177 4.37 -3.99 1.54
N PHE A 178 4.69 -4.32 0.28
CA PHE A 178 5.86 -5.13 -0.12
C PHE A 178 5.94 -6.55 0.47
N TRP A 179 4.82 -7.10 0.95
CA TRP A 179 4.76 -8.50 1.34
C TRP A 179 5.21 -9.40 0.20
N ASN A 180 6.02 -10.41 0.52
CA ASN A 180 6.66 -11.34 -0.42
C ASN A 180 7.82 -10.75 -1.25
N TYR A 181 8.11 -9.44 -1.16
CA TYR A 181 9.18 -8.79 -1.92
C TYR A 181 10.33 -8.29 -1.06
N LEU A 182 10.02 -7.68 0.10
CA LEU A 182 11.03 -7.16 1.01
C LEU A 182 11.08 -7.97 2.30
N ASP A 183 12.26 -7.97 2.92
CA ASP A 183 12.44 -8.49 4.27
C ASP A 183 11.57 -7.70 5.27
N TRP A 184 11.17 -8.36 6.36
CA TRP A 184 10.26 -7.77 7.34
C TRP A 184 10.76 -6.44 7.92
N LEU A 185 12.06 -6.35 8.19
CA LEU A 185 12.67 -5.13 8.71
C LEU A 185 12.55 -3.98 7.69
N ASP A 186 12.70 -4.29 6.40
CA ASP A 186 12.58 -3.30 5.32
C ASP A 186 11.12 -2.89 5.07
N ILE A 187 10.15 -3.78 5.25
CA ILE A 187 8.72 -3.42 5.30
C ILE A 187 8.45 -2.45 6.46
N CYS A 188 9.03 -2.71 7.64
CA CYS A 188 8.91 -1.80 8.79
C CYS A 188 9.56 -0.45 8.50
N HIS A 189 10.76 -0.42 7.93
CA HIS A 189 11.44 0.80 7.54
C HIS A 189 10.64 1.59 6.51
N TYR A 190 10.06 0.93 5.49
CA TYR A 190 9.18 1.56 4.51
C TYR A 190 8.02 2.33 5.17
N ILE A 191 7.33 1.70 6.11
CA ILE A 191 6.24 2.37 6.84
C ILE A 191 6.78 3.53 7.67
N CYS A 192 7.88 3.33 8.40
CA CYS A 192 8.49 4.37 9.23
C CYS A 192 8.93 5.59 8.42
N ILE A 193 9.68 5.42 7.33
CA ILE A 193 10.15 6.55 6.52
C ILE A 193 8.98 7.29 5.86
N SER A 194 7.97 6.56 5.40
CA SER A 194 6.79 7.17 4.74
C SER A 194 5.96 8.01 5.71
N ILE A 195 5.97 7.66 7.01
CA ILE A 195 5.27 8.41 8.06
C ILE A 195 6.12 9.57 8.58
N VAL A 196 7.38 9.30 8.90
CA VAL A 196 8.28 10.25 9.59
C VAL A 196 8.86 11.28 8.62
N MET A 197 9.28 10.85 7.44
CA MET A 197 9.96 11.71 6.47
C MET A 197 9.00 12.30 5.44
N GLY A 198 7.84 11.66 5.20
CA GLY A 198 6.81 12.15 4.29
C GLY A 198 6.35 11.08 3.31
N VAL A 199 5.15 11.24 2.78
CA VAL A 199 4.51 10.24 1.92
C VAL A 199 5.18 10.10 0.55
N ASP A 200 5.88 11.15 0.12
CA ASP A 200 6.73 11.19 -1.08
C ASP A 200 7.89 10.17 -1.01
N TYR A 201 8.28 9.72 0.18
CA TYR A 201 9.27 8.65 0.32
C TYR A 201 8.83 7.30 -0.26
N GLN A 202 7.53 7.07 -0.45
CA GLN A 202 7.08 5.88 -1.19
C GLN A 202 7.60 5.90 -2.64
N VAL A 203 7.56 7.06 -3.29
CA VAL A 203 8.09 7.24 -4.65
C VAL A 203 9.59 7.02 -4.65
N TYR A 204 10.32 7.65 -3.72
CA TYR A 204 11.78 7.53 -3.64
C TYR A 204 12.23 6.10 -3.35
N LEU A 205 11.49 5.37 -2.52
CA LEU A 205 11.74 3.96 -2.27
C LEU A 205 11.56 3.12 -3.53
N CYS A 206 10.48 3.32 -4.28
CA CYS A 206 10.27 2.63 -5.55
C CYS A 206 11.41 2.92 -6.55
N ILE A 207 11.87 4.17 -6.64
CA ILE A 207 13.02 4.52 -7.49
C ILE A 207 14.32 3.87 -6.99
N ALA A 208 14.53 3.79 -5.68
CA ALA A 208 15.69 3.10 -5.10
C ALA A 208 15.67 1.58 -5.40
N ILE A 209 14.51 0.94 -5.29
CA ILE A 209 14.33 -0.48 -5.64
C ILE A 209 14.60 -0.70 -7.13
N LEU A 210 14.02 0.12 -8.02
CA LEU A 210 14.23 -0.01 -9.46
C LEU A 210 15.69 0.26 -9.86
N ARG A 211 16.39 1.14 -9.14
CA ARG A 211 17.84 1.35 -9.30
C ARG A 211 18.63 0.10 -8.91
N HIS A 212 18.29 -0.51 -7.78
CA HIS A 212 18.92 -1.74 -7.29
C HIS A 212 18.74 -2.89 -8.29
N LEU A 213 17.51 -3.07 -8.78
CA LEU A 213 17.13 -4.12 -9.73
C LEU A 213 17.60 -3.84 -11.16
N GLN A 214 18.29 -2.74 -11.45
CA GLN A 214 18.57 -2.31 -12.83
C GLN A 214 19.23 -3.42 -13.65
N LYS A 215 20.22 -4.13 -13.10
CA LYS A 215 20.91 -5.21 -13.82
C LYS A 215 19.95 -6.34 -14.19
N GLU A 216 19.21 -6.85 -13.21
CA GLU A 216 18.24 -7.95 -13.40
C GLU A 216 17.11 -7.52 -14.34
N ILE A 217 16.66 -6.27 -14.27
CA ILE A 217 15.67 -5.74 -15.21
C ILE A 217 16.18 -5.81 -16.65
N MET A 218 17.43 -5.43 -16.90
CA MET A 218 18.00 -5.51 -18.25
C MET A 218 18.15 -6.94 -18.74
N GLU A 219 18.50 -7.87 -17.85
CA GLU A 219 18.63 -9.31 -18.17
C GLU A 219 17.25 -9.92 -18.48
N HIS A 220 16.27 -9.73 -17.60
CA HIS A 220 14.92 -10.28 -17.76
C HIS A 220 14.11 -9.63 -18.89
N MET A 221 14.46 -8.40 -19.28
CA MET A 221 13.93 -7.78 -20.49
C MET A 221 14.37 -8.55 -21.75
N GLN A 222 15.62 -9.03 -21.81
CA GLN A 222 16.14 -9.77 -22.97
C GLN A 222 15.52 -11.17 -23.07
N THR A 223 15.25 -11.82 -21.94
CA THR A 223 14.58 -13.13 -21.86
C THR A 223 13.05 -13.03 -21.91
N GLN A 224 12.49 -11.83 -22.04
CA GLN A 224 11.06 -11.56 -22.18
C GLN A 224 10.19 -12.02 -20.99
N ASP A 225 10.78 -12.17 -19.80
CA ASP A 225 10.11 -12.61 -18.58
C ASP A 225 10.11 -11.54 -17.46
N LEU A 226 10.55 -10.31 -17.76
CA LEU A 226 10.63 -9.17 -16.84
C LEU A 226 9.42 -9.00 -15.91
N ILE A 227 8.21 -9.11 -16.45
CA ILE A 227 6.98 -8.89 -15.68
C ILE A 227 6.71 -10.02 -14.70
N ILE A 228 7.06 -11.26 -15.06
CA ILE A 228 6.93 -12.42 -14.18
C ILE A 228 7.95 -12.28 -13.05
N PHE A 229 9.21 -11.99 -13.38
CA PHE A 229 10.27 -11.73 -12.41
C PHE A 229 9.85 -10.68 -11.38
N LEU A 230 9.44 -9.49 -11.82
CA LEU A 230 9.07 -8.39 -10.91
C LEU A 230 7.81 -8.64 -10.08
N LYS A 231 6.94 -9.59 -10.50
CA LYS A 231 5.70 -9.93 -9.78
C LYS A 231 5.83 -11.18 -8.93
N GLU A 232 6.81 -12.04 -9.15
CA GLU A 232 6.86 -13.34 -8.48
C GLU A 232 8.15 -13.55 -7.67
N THR A 233 9.20 -12.77 -7.95
CA THR A 233 10.50 -12.90 -7.29
C THR A 233 10.68 -11.89 -6.17
N ALA A 234 11.23 -12.34 -5.05
CA ALA A 234 11.61 -11.47 -3.95
C ALA A 234 12.80 -10.57 -4.33
N ILE A 235 12.85 -9.36 -3.76
CA ILE A 235 13.90 -8.38 -4.05
C ILE A 235 15.08 -8.68 -3.12
N HIS A 236 16.02 -9.49 -3.62
CA HIS A 236 17.16 -9.91 -2.82
C HIS A 236 18.23 -8.83 -2.66
N GLY A 237 18.82 -8.74 -1.47
CA GLY A 237 19.95 -7.84 -1.18
C GLY A 237 19.60 -6.35 -1.17
N PHE A 238 18.31 -5.99 -1.20
CA PHE A 238 17.88 -4.61 -1.05
C PHE A 238 17.55 -4.31 0.41
N HIS A 239 18.21 -3.31 0.98
CA HIS A 239 17.88 -2.79 2.31
C HIS A 239 17.53 -1.31 2.24
N VAL A 240 16.42 -0.94 2.88
CA VAL A 240 15.92 0.44 2.92
C VAL A 240 16.94 1.35 3.59
N ALA A 241 17.54 0.87 4.69
CA ALA A 241 18.52 1.62 5.48
C ALA A 241 19.72 2.09 4.65
N ASP A 242 20.26 1.20 3.80
CA ASP A 242 21.42 1.49 2.94
C ASP A 242 21.09 2.53 1.87
N ASN A 243 19.82 2.65 1.49
CA ASN A 243 19.33 3.54 0.45
C ASN A 243 18.80 4.89 0.99
N ILE A 244 18.79 5.12 2.31
CA ILE A 244 18.28 6.38 2.91
C ILE A 244 19.00 7.60 2.34
N LYS A 245 20.34 7.57 2.24
CA LYS A 245 21.12 8.69 1.70
C LYS A 245 20.75 9.01 0.25
N TYR A 246 20.52 7.99 -0.55
CA TYR A 246 20.07 8.15 -1.93
C TYR A 246 18.66 8.75 -1.98
N MET A 247 17.72 8.24 -1.17
CA MET A 247 16.36 8.80 -1.10
C MET A 247 16.34 10.26 -0.63
N GLN A 248 17.20 10.65 0.33
CA GLN A 248 17.37 12.05 0.74
C GLN A 248 17.93 12.93 -0.40
N SER A 249 18.75 12.37 -1.29
CA SER A 249 19.21 13.10 -2.47
C SER A 249 18.08 13.33 -3.50
N LEU A 250 17.14 12.39 -3.61
CA LEU A 250 15.92 12.55 -4.42
C LEU A 250 14.99 13.58 -3.78
N GLU A 251 14.79 13.50 -2.47
CA GLU A 251 14.01 14.46 -1.69
C GLU A 251 14.46 15.89 -1.95
N LYS A 252 15.76 16.19 -1.81
CA LYS A 252 16.31 17.53 -2.04
C LYS A 252 16.01 18.09 -3.43
N ARG A 253 15.94 17.23 -4.44
CA ARG A 253 15.72 17.61 -5.84
C ARG A 253 14.24 17.68 -6.21
N TYR A 254 13.41 16.77 -5.69
CA TYR A 254 12.07 16.53 -6.20
C TYR A 254 10.95 16.78 -5.20
N ARG A 255 11.22 16.94 -3.90
CA ARG A 255 10.17 17.08 -2.87
C ARG A 255 9.21 18.23 -3.13
N LYS A 256 9.72 19.35 -3.67
CA LYS A 256 8.90 20.53 -4.03
C LYS A 256 7.88 20.26 -5.14
N ILE A 257 8.02 19.15 -5.86
CA ILE A 257 7.13 18.74 -6.95
C ILE A 257 6.28 17.55 -6.45
N VAL A 258 6.93 16.49 -5.98
CA VAL A 258 6.29 15.21 -5.64
C VAL A 258 5.36 15.33 -4.44
N LEU A 259 5.80 15.97 -3.35
CA LEU A 259 4.99 16.03 -2.14
C LEU A 259 3.72 16.87 -2.32
N PRO A 260 3.76 18.09 -2.91
CA PRO A 260 2.54 18.83 -3.23
C PRO A 260 1.61 18.04 -4.13
N ASP A 261 2.10 17.43 -5.22
CA ASP A 261 1.27 16.65 -6.14
C ASP A 261 0.52 15.52 -5.41
N MET A 262 1.20 14.78 -4.54
CA MET A 262 0.57 13.77 -3.69
C MET A 262 -0.38 14.41 -2.65
N MET A 263 -0.09 15.56 -2.07
CA MET A 263 -1.00 16.16 -1.08
C MET A 263 -2.24 16.81 -1.71
N HIS A 264 -2.16 17.30 -2.94
CA HIS A 264 -3.25 18.01 -3.64
C HIS A 264 -4.39 17.10 -4.09
N VAL A 265 -4.15 15.80 -4.29
CA VAL A 265 -5.25 14.84 -4.55
C VAL A 265 -6.18 14.69 -3.33
N SER A 266 -5.72 15.13 -2.15
CA SER A 266 -6.51 15.10 -0.90
C SER A 266 -7.27 16.40 -0.62
N THR A 267 -7.06 17.46 -1.42
CA THR A 267 -7.76 18.74 -1.25
C THR A 267 -8.99 18.80 -2.16
N PRO A 268 -10.19 19.09 -1.62
CA PRO A 268 -11.45 19.13 -2.37
C PRO A 268 -11.48 20.22 -3.45
#